data_AF-A0AAW1HW71-F1
#
_entry.id   AF-A0AAW1HW71-F1
#
_cell.length_a   1.000
_cell.length_b   1.000
_cell.length_c   1.000
_cell.angle_alpha   90.00
_cell.angle_beta   90.00
_cell.angle_gamma   90.00
#
_symmetry.space_group_name_H-M   'P 1'
#
loop_
_entity.id
_entity.type
_entity.pdbx_description
1 polymer ?
#
loop_
_entity_poly.entity_id
_entity_poly.type
_entity_poly.pdbx_seq_one_letter_code
_entity_poly.pdbx_strand_id
1 'polypeptide(L)'
;MRIPIPDTEAAEIKVLESEEYHIKPTSQVIEGKDGITYRNYIMLRGSSTYNTKEMARLISGLIDECRQMEIPESEIATPNEKEELRQKWGLEL
;
A
#
# COMPACT_ATOMS: atom_id res chain seq x y z
N MET A 1 10.47 -4.96 -10.69
CA MET A 1 10.09 -4.58 -12.07
C MET A 1 9.95 -3.07 -12.12
N ARG A 2 10.51 -2.40 -13.13
CA ARG A 2 10.33 -0.95 -13.36
C ARG A 2 9.36 -0.76 -14.52
N ILE A 3 8.38 0.11 -14.34
CA ILE A 3 7.31 0.37 -15.31
C ILE A 3 7.42 1.84 -15.71
N PRO A 4 7.84 2.16 -16.95
CA PRO A 4 7.86 3.53 -17.43
C PRO A 4 6.43 3.97 -17.75
N ILE A 5 5.99 5.09 -17.18
CA ILE A 5 4.66 5.67 -17.38
C ILE A 5 4.86 7.14 -17.76
N PRO A 6 4.10 7.70 -18.73
CA PRO A 6 4.20 9.11 -19.07
C PRO A 6 4.16 10.00 -17.82
N ASP A 7 5.08 10.97 -17.74
CA ASP A 7 5.21 11.87 -16.59
C ASP A 7 4.19 13.01 -16.69
N THR A 8 2.91 12.66 -16.59
CA THR A 8 1.79 13.58 -16.65
C THR A 8 0.82 13.31 -15.50
N GLU A 9 0.13 14.36 -15.05
CA GLU A 9 -0.87 14.27 -13.98
C GLU A 9 -1.99 13.26 -14.32
N ALA A 10 -2.46 13.24 -15.56
CA ALA A 10 -3.49 12.30 -16.01
C ALA A 10 -3.04 10.83 -15.89
N ALA A 11 -1.76 10.55 -16.17
CA ALA A 11 -1.21 9.20 -16.03
C ALA A 11 -1.02 8.83 -14.56
N GLU A 12 -0.61 9.79 -13.71
CA GLU A 12 -0.50 9.59 -12.26
C GLU A 12 -1.86 9.30 -11.62
N ILE A 13 -2.90 10.06 -11.96
CA ILE A 13 -4.27 9.80 -11.49
C ILE A 13 -4.73 8.39 -11.88
N LYS A 14 -4.53 8.00 -13.15
CA LYS A 14 -4.89 6.66 -13.63
C LYS A 14 -4.18 5.55 -12.86
N VAL A 15 -2.93 5.79 -12.47
CA VAL A 15 -2.14 4.86 -11.66
C VAL A 15 -2.69 4.75 -10.23
N LEU A 16 -3.00 5.89 -9.60
CA LEU A 16 -3.53 5.95 -8.25
C LEU A 16 -4.92 5.32 -8.13
N GLU A 17 -5.74 5.45 -9.17
CA GLU A 17 -7.09 4.89 -9.23
C GLU A 17 -7.13 3.40 -9.64
N SER A 18 -5.98 2.79 -9.94
CA SER A 18 -5.96 1.39 -10.37
C SER A 18 -6.17 0.41 -9.21
N GLU A 19 -7.17 -0.47 -9.37
CA GLU A 19 -7.42 -1.57 -8.42
C GLU A 19 -6.65 -2.85 -8.77
N GLU A 20 -6.16 -2.98 -10.01
CA GLU A 20 -5.49 -4.19 -10.50
C GLU A 20 -4.02 -4.29 -10.09
N TYR A 21 -3.37 -3.15 -9.88
CA TYR A 21 -1.96 -3.08 -9.52
C TYR A 21 -1.67 -1.93 -8.55
N HIS A 22 -0.63 -2.11 -7.76
CA HIS A 22 -0.15 -1.06 -6.86
C HIS A 22 1.29 -0.75 -7.20
N ILE A 23 1.53 0.46 -7.67
CA ILE A 23 2.84 0.91 -8.09
C ILE A 23 3.17 2.24 -7.43
N LYS A 24 4.45 2.47 -7.13
CA LYS A 24 4.93 3.69 -6.49
C LYS A 24 5.86 4.46 -7.44
N PRO A 25 5.69 5.79 -7.63
CA PRO A 25 6.60 6.57 -8.44
C PRO A 25 8.00 6.59 -7.85
N THR A 26 9.00 6.69 -8.72
CA THR A 26 10.40 6.93 -8.34
C THR A 26 10.83 8.32 -8.78
N SER A 27 11.95 8.80 -8.25
CA SER A 27 12.59 10.04 -8.71
C SER A 27 13.25 9.91 -10.08
N GLN A 28 13.25 8.72 -10.70
CA GLN A 28 13.87 8.51 -12.00
C GLN A 28 12.88 8.89 -13.11
N VAL A 29 13.25 9.95 -13.83
CA VAL A 29 12.56 10.45 -15.02
C VAL A 29 13.50 10.31 -16.22
N ILE A 30 12.96 9.86 -17.36
CA ILE A 30 13.72 9.61 -18.59
C ILE A 30 12.99 10.22 -19.79
N GLU A 31 13.72 10.84 -20.70
CA GLU A 31 13.18 11.24 -22.01
C GLU A 31 13.11 10.02 -22.94
N GLY A 32 11.92 9.80 -23.51
CA GLY A 32 11.69 8.82 -24.55
C GLY A 32 12.14 9.32 -25.92
N LYS A 33 12.44 8.38 -26.82
CA LYS A 33 12.80 8.68 -28.22
C LYS A 33 11.65 9.27 -29.03
N ASP A 34 10.43 9.17 -28.51
CA ASP A 34 9.18 9.73 -28.99
C ASP A 34 8.95 11.18 -28.53
N GLY A 35 9.88 11.76 -27.77
CA GLY A 35 9.74 13.10 -27.18
C GLY A 35 8.82 13.16 -25.97
N ILE A 36 8.38 12.01 -25.44
CA ILE A 36 7.58 11.93 -24.22
C ILE A 36 8.50 11.68 -23.04
N THR A 37 8.30 12.41 -21.96
CA THR A 37 8.98 12.18 -20.69
C THR A 37 8.26 11.09 -19.90
N TYR A 38 9.01 10.11 -19.38
CA TYR A 38 8.48 8.98 -18.61
C TYR A 38 9.05 8.99 -17.19
N ARG A 39 8.20 8.74 -16.20
CA ARG A 39 8.60 8.45 -14.82
C ARG A 39 8.59 6.94 -14.59
N ASN A 40 9.63 6.41 -13.98
CA ASN A 40 9.68 5.01 -13.60
C ASN A 40 8.89 4.78 -12.31
N TYR A 41 8.06 3.75 -12.33
CA TYR A 41 7.36 3.24 -11.16
C TYR A 41 7.91 1.87 -10.76
N ILE A 42 7.80 1.54 -9.47
CA ILE A 42 8.07 0.21 -8.94
C ILE A 42 6.77 -0.48 -8.57
N MET A 43 6.65 -1.77 -8.92
CA MET A 43 5.55 -2.62 -8.46
C MET A 43 5.70 -2.91 -6.97
N LEU A 44 4.67 -2.58 -6.20
CA LEU A 44 4.57 -2.94 -4.79
C LEU A 44 4.18 -4.41 -4.68
N ARG A 45 4.78 -5.11 -3.72
CA ARG A 45 4.49 -6.51 -3.46
C ARG A 45 3.12 -6.61 -2.78
N GLY A 46 2.22 -7.44 -3.33
CA GLY A 46 0.91 -7.67 -2.73
C GLY A 46 0.99 -8.37 -1.37
N SER A 47 0.16 -7.92 -0.43
CA SER A 47 0.07 -8.47 0.93
C SER A 47 -0.35 -9.94 0.94
N SER A 48 -1.02 -10.42 -0.11
CA SER A 48 -1.36 -11.85 -0.31
C SER A 48 -0.15 -12.79 -0.33
N THR A 49 1.06 -12.26 -0.54
CA THR A 49 2.30 -13.04 -0.51
C THR A 49 3.07 -12.92 0.80
N TYR A 50 2.65 -12.03 1.70
CA TYR A 50 3.37 -11.74 2.94
C TYR A 50 3.40 -12.96 3.86
N ASN A 51 4.54 -13.17 4.53
CA ASN A 51 4.57 -14.12 5.63
C ASN A 51 3.89 -13.53 6.89
N THR A 52 3.70 -14.35 7.91
CA THR A 52 3.01 -13.95 9.16
C THR A 52 3.60 -12.69 9.81
N LYS A 53 4.93 -12.55 9.80
CA LYS A 53 5.60 -11.39 10.41
C LYS A 53 5.41 -10.11 9.61
N GLU A 54 5.42 -10.21 8.29
CA GLU A 54 5.17 -9.09 7.39
C GLU A 54 3.71 -8.63 7.49
N MET A 55 2.76 -9.56 7.52
CA MET A 55 1.34 -9.26 7.69
C MET A 55 1.04 -8.62 9.06
N ALA A 56 1.63 -9.15 10.14
CA ALA A 56 1.47 -8.56 11.47
C ALA A 56 1.97 -7.11 11.52
N ARG A 57 3.09 -6.79 10.85
CA ARG A 57 3.59 -5.42 10.74
C ARG A 57 2.64 -4.50 9.96
N LEU A 58 2.09 -5.00 8.85
CA LEU A 58 1.12 -4.26 8.05
C LEU A 58 -0.11 -3.89 8.88
N ILE A 59 -0.70 -4.88 9.56
CA ILE A 59 -1.90 -4.68 10.38
C ILE A 59 -1.61 -3.78 11.58
N SER A 60 -0.48 -3.97 12.27
CA SER A 60 -0.06 -3.11 13.37
C SER A 60 0.05 -1.65 12.94
N GLY A 61 0.65 -1.38 11.77
CA GLY A 61 0.75 -0.03 11.23
C GLY A 61 -0.61 0.60 10.98
N LEU A 62 -1.54 -0.15 10.38
CA LEU A 62 -2.91 0.31 10.15
C LEU A 62 -3.64 0.64 11.46
N ILE A 63 -3.50 -0.21 12.47
CA ILE A 63 -4.06 0.03 13.81
C ILE A 63 -3.50 1.32 14.42
N ASP A 64 -2.19 1.55 14.30
CA ASP A 64 -1.54 2.74 14.84
C ASP A 64 -1.99 4.01 14.11
N GLU A 65 -2.21 3.95 12.80
CA GLU A 65 -2.80 5.04 12.02
C GLU A 65 -4.24 5.35 12.49
N CYS A 66 -5.07 4.32 12.71
CA CYS A 66 -6.42 4.52 13.27
C CYS A 66 -6.38 5.19 14.66
N ARG A 67 -5.47 4.74 15.54
CA ARG A 67 -5.27 5.34 16.87
C ARG A 67 -4.81 6.80 16.79
N GLN A 68 -3.93 7.13 15.84
CA GLN A 68 -3.49 8.52 15.61
C GLN A 68 -4.62 9.43 15.14
N MET A 69 -5.62 8.87 14.46
CA MET A 69 -6.85 9.58 14.09
C MET A 69 -7.93 9.51 15.18
N GLU A 70 -7.58 9.08 16.40
CA GLU A 70 -8.49 8.97 17.54
C GLU A 70 -9.72 8.08 17.29
N ILE A 71 -9.61 7.11 16.36
CA ILE A 71 -10.69 6.13 16.11
C ILE A 71 -10.80 5.22 17.35
N PRO A 72 -12.00 5.08 17.96
CA PRO A 72 -12.20 4.18 19.08
C PRO A 72 -11.88 2.73 18.71
N GLU A 73 -11.25 1.97 19.60
CA GLU A 73 -10.87 0.58 19.31
C GLU A 73 -12.05 -0.33 18.94
N SER A 74 -13.24 -0.02 19.46
CA SER A 74 -14.49 -0.73 19.10
C SER A 74 -14.92 -0.52 17.65
N GLU A 75 -14.46 0.57 17.02
CA GLU A 75 -14.66 0.85 15.59
C GLU A 75 -13.50 0.34 14.72
N ILE A 76 -12.31 0.15 15.32
CA ILE A 76 -11.17 -0.49 14.64
C ILE A 76 -11.44 -1.98 14.43
N ALA A 77 -11.90 -2.68 15.48
CA ALA A 77 -12.22 -4.11 15.40
C ALA A 77 -13.24 -4.53 16.47
N THR A 78 -14.13 -5.43 16.09
CA THR A 78 -15.06 -6.10 17.01
C THR A 78 -14.30 -7.04 17.97
N PRO A 79 -14.90 -7.46 19.11
CA PRO A 79 -14.25 -8.39 20.03
C PRO A 79 -13.79 -9.71 19.38
N ASN A 80 -14.54 -10.23 18.41
CA ASN A 80 -14.18 -11.44 17.69
C ASN A 80 -12.98 -11.22 16.77
N GLU A 81 -12.93 -10.08 16.07
CA GLU A 81 -11.79 -9.72 15.22
C GLU A 81 -10.53 -9.45 16.05
N LYS A 82 -10.66 -8.85 17.24
CA LYS A 82 -9.54 -8.70 18.19
C LYS A 82 -8.92 -10.05 18.57
N GLU A 83 -9.76 -11.05 18.86
CA GLU A 83 -9.29 -12.40 19.17
C GLU A 83 -8.64 -13.07 17.94
N GLU A 84 -9.18 -12.86 16.75
CA GLU A 84 -8.57 -13.34 15.51
C GLU A 84 -7.19 -12.71 15.27
N LEU A 85 -7.06 -11.40 15.47
CA LEU A 85 -5.78 -10.67 15.35
C LEU A 85 -4.72 -11.26 16.29
N ARG A 86 -5.12 -11.55 17.54
CA ARG A 86 -4.25 -12.17 18.54
C ARG A 86 -3.83 -13.58 18.13
N GLN A 87 -4.77 -14.41 17.67
CA GLN A 87 -4.50 -15.80 17.30
C GLN A 87 -3.67 -15.95 16.02
N LYS A 88 -4.00 -15.18 14.96
CA LYS A 88 -3.38 -15.33 13.64
C LYS A 88 -2.08 -14.54 13.51
N TRP A 89 -2.02 -13.36 14.12
CA TRP A 89 -0.93 -12.41 13.89
C TRP A 89 -0.19 -12.00 15.17
N GLY A 90 -0.65 -12.45 16.34
CA GLY A 90 -0.02 -12.13 17.63
C GLY A 90 -0.16 -10.67 18.03
N LEU A 91 -1.19 -9.98 17.52
CA LEU A 91 -1.44 -8.56 17.80
C LEU A 91 -2.47 -8.41 18.91
N GLU A 92 -2.19 -7.53 19.87
CA GLU A 92 -3.12 -7.14 20.92
C GLU A 92 -3.63 -5.72 20.65
N LEU A 93 -4.94 -5.60 20.50
CA LEU A 93 -5.65 -4.34 20.27
C LEU A 93 -6.44 -3.96 21.51
#